data_AF-A0A0A0N2M8-F1
#
_entry.id   AF-A0A0A0N2M8-F1
#
_cell.length_a   1.000
_cell.length_b   1.000
_cell.length_c   1.000
_cell.angle_alpha   90.00
_cell.angle_beta   90.00
_cell.angle_gamma   90.00
#
_symmetry.space_group_name_H-M   'P 1'
#
loop_
_entity.id
_entity.type
_entity.pdbx_description
1 polymer ?
#
loop_
_entity_poly.entity_id
_entity_poly.type
_entity_poly.pdbx_seq_one_letter_code
_entity_poly.pdbx_strand_id
1 'polypeptide(L)'
;RRGLPKEKMSENGVSSRAKVLTIDTMNPTVKKVEYAVRGPIVQRAVELERELSEGIKKPFAEVIKANIGDAHAMGQQPITFFRQVLALCSYPELLNDSTFPEDAKSRARRILQSCGGNSMGSYSASQGIDSVRQDVARYIERRDGGVPCDPDNI
;
A
#
# COMPACT_ATOMS: atom_id res chain seq x y z
N ARG A 1 32.35 -35.86 -23.18
CA ARG A 1 33.03 -34.56 -23.31
C ARG A 1 32.13 -33.61 -24.10
N ARG A 2 31.26 -32.83 -23.45
CA ARG A 2 30.46 -31.77 -24.11
C ARG A 2 31.22 -30.46 -23.92
N GLY A 3 31.49 -29.78 -25.04
CA GLY A 3 32.35 -28.60 -25.10
C GLY A 3 31.79 -27.40 -24.33
N LEU A 4 32.69 -26.64 -23.71
CA LEU A 4 32.39 -25.36 -23.09
C LEU A 4 31.93 -24.33 -24.13
N PRO A 5 30.98 -23.43 -23.81
CA PRO A 5 30.58 -22.35 -24.71
C PRO A 5 31.75 -21.39 -24.92
N LYS A 6 32.04 -21.03 -26.18
CA LYS A 6 33.01 -20.00 -26.52
C LYS A 6 32.41 -18.63 -26.22
N GLU A 7 33.06 -17.85 -25.37
CA GLU A 7 32.74 -16.43 -25.16
C GLU A 7 33.04 -15.62 -26.43
N LYS A 8 32.09 -14.81 -26.88
CA LYS A 8 32.31 -13.81 -27.94
C LYS A 8 32.98 -12.58 -27.33
N MET A 9 34.21 -12.28 -27.75
CA MET A 9 34.90 -11.03 -27.42
C MET A 9 34.26 -9.84 -28.15
N SER A 10 34.02 -8.73 -27.44
CA SER A 10 33.67 -7.43 -28.02
C SER A 10 34.94 -6.66 -28.43
N GLU A 11 34.87 -5.93 -29.55
CA GLU A 11 36.01 -5.25 -30.22
C GLU A 11 36.67 -4.09 -29.44
N ASN A 12 36.20 -3.75 -28.24
CA ASN A 12 36.91 -2.86 -27.34
C ASN A 12 37.19 -3.64 -26.05
N GLY A 13 38.47 -3.91 -25.76
CA GLY A 13 39.00 -4.83 -24.74
C GLY A 13 38.65 -4.56 -23.26
N VAL A 14 37.48 -3.99 -22.99
CA VAL A 14 36.84 -4.00 -21.68
C VAL A 14 35.90 -5.20 -21.66
N SER A 15 36.33 -6.28 -20.99
CA SER A 15 35.44 -7.41 -20.70
C SER A 15 34.19 -6.89 -20.02
N SER A 16 33.03 -7.04 -20.67
CA SER A 16 31.75 -6.70 -20.05
C SER A 16 31.61 -7.58 -18.81
N ARG A 17 31.65 -6.98 -17.62
CA ARG A 17 31.49 -7.74 -16.37
C ARG A 17 30.22 -8.60 -16.48
N ALA A 18 30.37 -9.91 -16.28
CA ALA A 18 29.24 -10.83 -16.26
C ALA A 18 28.20 -10.32 -15.25
N LYS A 19 26.91 -10.40 -15.62
CA LYS A 19 25.82 -9.98 -14.74
C LYS A 19 25.86 -10.84 -13.47
N VAL A 20 26.08 -10.20 -12.33
CA VAL A 20 26.17 -10.88 -11.02
C VAL A 20 24.78 -11.30 -10.51
N LEU A 21 23.74 -10.51 -10.81
CA LEU A 21 22.36 -10.83 -10.52
C LEU A 21 21.66 -11.39 -11.77
N THR A 22 21.29 -12.67 -11.72
CA THR A 22 20.53 -13.40 -12.74
C THR A 22 19.41 -14.20 -12.06
N ILE A 23 18.49 -14.77 -12.84
CA ILE A 23 17.49 -15.71 -12.30
C ILE A 23 18.19 -16.90 -11.62
N ASP A 24 19.28 -17.38 -12.20
CA ASP A 24 20.04 -18.51 -11.64
C ASP A 24 20.65 -18.17 -10.28
N THR A 25 21.23 -16.97 -10.13
CA THR A 25 21.88 -16.51 -8.89
C THR A 25 20.91 -15.95 -7.85
N MET A 26 19.64 -15.76 -8.20
CA MET A 26 18.60 -15.29 -7.28
C MET A 26 18.24 -16.34 -6.22
N ASN A 27 17.87 -15.87 -5.02
CA ASN A 27 17.39 -16.71 -3.93
C ASN A 27 16.26 -17.64 -4.41
N PRO A 28 16.37 -18.97 -4.23
CA PRO A 28 15.37 -19.93 -4.69
C PRO A 28 13.99 -19.74 -4.06
N THR A 29 13.88 -19.17 -2.86
CA THR A 29 12.59 -18.87 -2.22
C THR A 29 11.86 -17.76 -2.95
N VAL A 30 12.57 -16.75 -3.47
CA VAL A 30 11.99 -15.68 -4.29
C VAL A 30 11.56 -16.22 -5.65
N LYS A 31 12.34 -17.13 -6.26
CA LYS A 31 11.96 -17.77 -7.52
C LYS A 31 10.65 -18.55 -7.46
N LYS A 32 10.35 -19.14 -6.29
CA LYS A 32 9.18 -19.99 -6.08
C LYS A 32 7.95 -19.22 -5.59
N VAL A 33 8.10 -17.94 -5.22
CA VAL A 33 6.96 -17.16 -4.73
C VAL A 33 6.08 -16.75 -5.90
N GLU A 34 4.78 -17.03 -5.78
CA GLU A 34 3.79 -16.59 -6.75
C GLU A 34 2.79 -15.67 -6.05
N TYR A 35 2.52 -14.51 -6.65
CA TYR A 35 1.52 -13.56 -6.16
C TYR A 35 0.47 -13.31 -7.24
N ALA A 36 -0.52 -14.22 -7.28
CA ALA A 36 -1.50 -14.28 -8.36
C ALA A 36 -2.37 -13.02 -8.50
N VAL A 37 -2.54 -12.24 -7.42
CA VAL A 37 -3.35 -11.00 -7.41
C VAL A 37 -2.83 -9.95 -8.41
N ARG A 38 -1.54 -10.03 -8.81
CA ARG A 38 -0.94 -9.21 -9.86
C ARG A 38 -0.24 -10.06 -10.93
N GLY A 39 -0.83 -11.22 -11.22
CA GLY A 39 -0.30 -12.20 -12.18
C GLY A 39 -0.63 -11.88 -13.66
N PRO A 40 -0.50 -12.88 -14.55
CA PRO A 40 -0.65 -12.71 -16.00
C PRO A 40 -2.00 -12.14 -16.44
N ILE A 41 -3.09 -12.42 -15.71
CA ILE A 41 -4.42 -11.88 -16.01
C ILE A 41 -4.42 -10.35 -15.89
N VAL A 42 -3.80 -9.81 -14.83
CA VAL A 42 -3.71 -8.36 -14.63
C VAL A 42 -2.81 -7.71 -15.68
N GLN A 43 -1.72 -8.38 -16.07
CA GLN A 43 -0.86 -7.90 -17.16
C GLN A 43 -1.64 -7.82 -18.47
N ARG A 44 -2.40 -8.86 -18.81
CA ARG A 44 -3.25 -8.85 -20.01
C ARG A 44 -4.36 -7.80 -19.92
N ALA A 45 -4.94 -7.58 -18.75
CA ALA A 45 -5.92 -6.51 -18.53
C ALA A 45 -5.33 -5.13 -18.84
N VAL A 46 -4.10 -4.84 -18.40
CA VAL A 46 -3.40 -3.57 -18.70
C VAL A 46 -3.09 -3.43 -20.19
N GLU A 47 -2.69 -4.52 -20.86
CA GLU A 47 -2.51 -4.50 -22.32
C GLU A 47 -3.81 -4.18 -23.06
N LEU A 48 -4.93 -4.80 -22.65
CA LEU A 48 -6.25 -4.54 -23.22
C LEU A 48 -6.70 -3.09 -23.01
N GLU A 49 -6.47 -2.52 -21.83
CA GLU A 49 -6.73 -1.10 -21.56
C GLU A 49 -5.94 -0.19 -22.50
N ARG A 50 -4.65 -0.49 -22.73
CA ARG A 50 -3.83 0.26 -23.68
C ARG A 50 -4.34 0.11 -25.11
N GLU A 51 -4.62 -1.12 -25.55
CA GLU A 51 -5.18 -1.40 -26.88
C GLU A 51 -6.49 -0.60 -27.11
N LEU A 52 -7.38 -0.55 -26.11
CA LEU A 52 -8.60 0.26 -26.18
C LEU A 52 -8.31 1.75 -26.27
N SER A 53 -7.35 2.27 -25.50
CA SER A 53 -6.94 3.69 -25.55
C SER A 53 -6.35 4.11 -26.90
N GLU A 54 -5.74 3.16 -27.63
CA GLU A 54 -5.21 3.34 -28.99
C GLU A 54 -6.31 3.20 -30.07
N GLY A 55 -7.56 2.94 -29.67
CA GLY A 55 -8.70 2.82 -30.58
C GLY A 55 -8.84 1.44 -31.23
N ILE A 56 -8.12 0.43 -30.75
CA ILE A 56 -8.24 -0.95 -31.24
C ILE A 56 -9.61 -1.50 -30.84
N LYS A 57 -10.41 -1.90 -31.84
CA LYS A 57 -11.75 -2.46 -31.60
C LYS A 57 -11.67 -3.80 -30.87
N LYS A 58 -12.43 -3.92 -29.77
CA LYS A 58 -12.67 -5.14 -29.00
C LYS A 58 -14.17 -5.39 -28.87
N PRO A 59 -14.62 -6.60 -28.49
CA PRO A 59 -16.04 -6.88 -28.23
C PRO A 59 -16.59 -6.23 -26.94
N PHE A 60 -15.82 -5.34 -26.30
CA PHE A 60 -16.16 -4.60 -25.08
C PHE A 60 -15.53 -3.19 -25.17
N ALA A 61 -16.09 -2.24 -24.42
CA ALA A 61 -15.64 -0.84 -24.43
C ALA A 61 -14.59 -0.52 -23.37
N GLU A 62 -14.55 -1.29 -22.28
CA GLU A 62 -13.65 -1.08 -21.16
C GLU A 62 -13.28 -2.39 -20.47
N VAL A 63 -12.25 -2.34 -19.62
CA VAL A 63 -11.84 -3.44 -18.76
C VAL A 63 -12.26 -3.14 -17.33
N ILE A 64 -13.11 -3.98 -16.75
CA ILE A 64 -13.55 -3.86 -15.36
C ILE A 64 -12.66 -4.74 -14.47
N LYS A 65 -11.91 -4.12 -13.55
CA LYS A 65 -10.97 -4.79 -12.65
C LYS A 65 -11.69 -5.37 -11.42
N ALA A 66 -12.37 -6.50 -11.61
CA ALA A 66 -13.05 -7.24 -10.53
C ALA A 66 -12.14 -8.25 -9.79
N ASN A 67 -10.81 -8.08 -9.87
CA ASN A 67 -9.82 -9.03 -9.36
C ASN A 67 -9.22 -8.65 -8.00
N ILE A 68 -9.44 -7.41 -7.53
CA ILE A 68 -8.92 -6.90 -6.26
C ILE A 68 -10.00 -6.07 -5.55
N GLY A 69 -10.03 -6.15 -4.22
CA GLY A 69 -10.95 -5.38 -3.38
C GLY A 69 -10.57 -3.91 -3.27
N ASP A 70 -10.49 -3.18 -4.39
CA ASP A 70 -10.29 -1.73 -4.42
C ASP A 70 -11.64 -1.02 -4.54
N ALA A 71 -12.34 -0.89 -3.41
CA ALA A 71 -13.66 -0.31 -3.36
C ALA A 71 -13.70 1.15 -3.85
N HIS A 72 -12.64 1.93 -3.57
CA HIS A 72 -12.58 3.32 -4.02
C HIS A 72 -12.39 3.43 -5.54
N ALA A 73 -11.54 2.60 -6.14
CA ALA A 73 -11.44 2.52 -7.60
C ALA A 73 -12.76 2.09 -8.25
N MET A 74 -13.62 1.40 -7.49
CA MET A 74 -14.97 0.98 -7.91
C MET A 74 -16.09 1.94 -7.50
N GLY A 75 -15.74 3.17 -7.12
CA GLY A 75 -16.70 4.26 -6.92
C GLY A 75 -17.26 4.39 -5.51
N GLN A 76 -16.80 3.58 -4.56
CA GLN A 76 -17.16 3.76 -3.15
C GLN A 76 -16.73 5.17 -2.70
N GLN A 77 -17.69 5.95 -2.23
CA GLN A 77 -17.41 7.30 -1.73
C GLN A 77 -16.62 7.21 -0.42
N PRO A 78 -15.58 8.05 -0.26
CA PRO A 78 -14.78 8.03 0.95
C PRO A 78 -15.59 8.58 2.13
N ILE A 79 -15.34 8.06 3.32
CA ILE A 79 -16.00 8.52 4.54
C ILE A 79 -15.43 9.88 4.96
N THR A 80 -16.29 10.90 5.01
CA THR A 80 -15.92 12.31 5.25
C THR A 80 -15.14 12.50 6.55
N PHE A 81 -15.60 11.90 7.65
CA PHE A 81 -14.96 12.03 8.96
C PHE A 81 -13.48 11.60 8.94
N PHE A 82 -13.17 10.48 8.27
CA PHE A 82 -11.79 10.00 8.15
C PHE A 82 -10.92 10.96 7.36
N ARG A 83 -11.43 11.50 6.25
CA ARG A 83 -10.70 12.50 5.46
C ARG A 83 -10.42 13.77 6.26
N GLN A 84 -11.40 14.24 7.03
CA GLN A 84 -11.27 15.42 7.86
C GLN A 84 -10.18 15.25 8.92
N VAL A 85 -10.22 14.15 9.66
CA VAL A 85 -9.20 13.84 10.69
C VAL A 85 -7.80 13.72 10.08
N LEU A 86 -7.66 13.01 8.94
CA LEU A 86 -6.37 12.87 8.26
C LEU A 86 -5.83 14.22 7.79
N ALA A 87 -6.67 15.09 7.24
CA ALA A 87 -6.28 16.43 6.82
C ALA A 87 -5.80 17.28 8.02
N LEU A 88 -6.58 17.28 9.11
CA LEU A 88 -6.24 18.02 10.34
C LEU A 88 -4.94 17.52 10.99
N CYS A 89 -4.67 16.21 10.96
CA CYS A 89 -3.40 15.69 11.47
C CYS A 89 -2.22 15.99 10.54
N SER A 90 -2.46 16.04 9.23
CA SER A 90 -1.42 16.29 8.22
C SER A 90 -1.07 17.77 8.11
N TYR A 91 -2.03 18.65 8.39
CA TYR A 91 -1.87 20.11 8.39
C TYR A 91 -2.58 20.73 9.62
N PRO A 92 -1.94 20.69 10.81
CA PRO A 92 -2.56 21.06 12.09
C PRO A 92 -3.08 22.50 12.18
N GLU A 93 -2.60 23.42 11.34
CA GLU A 93 -3.10 24.79 11.23
C GLU A 93 -4.61 24.83 10.92
N LEU A 94 -5.14 23.81 10.24
CA LEU A 94 -6.57 23.64 9.96
C LEU A 94 -7.42 23.38 11.22
N LEU A 95 -6.82 23.09 12.37
CA LEU A 95 -7.57 22.99 13.64
C LEU A 95 -8.29 24.31 13.99
N ASN A 96 -7.78 25.44 13.51
CA ASN A 96 -8.39 26.77 13.69
C ASN A 96 -9.49 27.08 12.66
N ASP A 97 -9.64 26.27 11.62
CA ASP A 97 -10.61 26.48 10.55
C ASP A 97 -12.03 26.10 11.01
N SER A 98 -13.00 27.01 10.89
CA SER A 98 -14.38 26.80 11.35
C SER A 98 -15.20 25.82 10.50
N THR A 99 -14.70 25.43 9.32
CA THR A 99 -15.37 24.50 8.41
C THR A 99 -15.27 23.03 8.85
N PHE A 100 -14.31 22.70 9.72
CA PHE A 100 -14.14 21.36 10.27
C PHE A 100 -15.00 21.17 11.52
N PRO A 101 -15.73 20.04 11.64
CA PRO A 101 -16.55 19.78 12.81
C PRO A 101 -15.67 19.49 14.03
N GLU A 102 -16.18 19.83 15.22
CA GLU A 102 -15.39 19.78 16.45
C GLU A 102 -15.02 18.35 16.88
N ASP A 103 -15.83 17.36 16.52
CA ASP A 103 -15.52 15.95 16.76
C ASP A 103 -14.31 15.46 15.95
N ALA A 104 -14.17 15.89 14.69
CA ALA A 104 -12.99 15.63 13.86
C ALA A 104 -11.75 16.33 14.43
N LYS A 105 -11.88 17.58 14.86
CA LYS A 105 -10.79 18.32 15.54
C LYS A 105 -10.37 17.66 16.84
N SER A 106 -11.33 17.28 17.68
CA SER A 106 -11.08 16.57 18.93
C SER A 106 -10.32 15.26 18.68
N ARG A 107 -10.76 14.48 17.68
CA ARG A 107 -10.06 13.26 17.25
C ARG A 107 -8.64 13.54 16.78
N ALA A 108 -8.44 14.55 15.93
CA ALA A 108 -7.13 14.92 15.43
C ALA A 108 -6.17 15.40 16.54
N ARG A 109 -6.64 16.26 17.46
CA ARG A 109 -5.86 16.71 18.61
C ARG A 109 -5.39 15.55 19.48
N ARG A 110 -6.29 14.60 19.79
CA ARG A 110 -5.94 13.42 20.60
C ARG A 110 -4.87 12.55 19.93
N ILE A 111 -4.98 12.34 18.61
CA ILE A 111 -3.98 11.59 17.84
C ILE A 111 -2.63 12.32 17.90
N LEU A 112 -2.60 13.61 17.57
CA LEU A 112 -1.37 14.41 17.56
C LEU A 112 -0.71 14.41 18.95
N GLN A 113 -1.46 14.64 20.02
CA GLN A 113 -0.96 14.61 21.41
C GLN A 113 -0.33 13.27 21.82
N SER A 114 -0.69 12.19 21.13
CA SER A 114 -0.13 10.85 21.38
C SER A 114 1.13 10.58 20.57
N CYS A 115 1.47 11.45 19.63
CA CYS A 115 2.70 11.39 18.87
C CYS A 115 3.81 12.20 19.55
N GLY A 116 5.07 11.77 19.39
CA GLY A 116 6.21 12.54 19.85
C GLY A 116 6.22 13.95 19.27
N GLY A 117 6.36 14.97 20.11
CA GLY A 117 6.39 16.37 19.65
C GLY A 117 5.09 16.85 19.01
N ASN A 118 3.96 16.20 19.28
CA ASN A 118 2.66 16.50 18.69
C ASN A 118 2.61 16.42 17.14
N SER A 119 3.50 15.63 16.54
CA SER A 119 3.64 15.53 15.09
C SER A 119 3.37 14.11 14.60
N MET A 120 2.47 13.97 13.62
CA MET A 120 2.22 12.70 12.93
C MET A 120 3.46 12.16 12.18
N GLY A 121 4.45 13.00 11.88
CA GLY A 121 5.70 12.59 11.25
C GLY A 121 6.73 11.97 12.20
N SER A 122 6.49 12.01 13.51
CA SER A 122 7.39 11.41 14.49
C SER A 122 7.29 9.89 14.51
N TYR A 123 8.41 9.23 14.82
CA TYR A 123 8.38 7.79 15.09
C TYR A 123 7.43 7.48 16.25
N SER A 124 6.69 6.38 16.12
CA SER A 124 5.94 5.77 17.22
C SER A 124 6.72 4.60 17.80
N ALA A 125 6.23 4.02 18.90
CA ALA A 125 6.72 2.72 19.36
C ALA A 125 6.51 1.66 18.26
N SER A 126 7.26 0.56 18.31
CA SER A 126 7.19 -0.48 17.25
C SER A 126 5.80 -1.08 17.06
N GLN A 127 4.97 -1.12 18.11
CA GLN A 127 3.58 -1.58 18.07
C GLN A 127 2.61 -0.50 17.55
N GLY A 128 3.05 0.76 17.40
CA GLY A 128 2.25 1.88 16.94
C GLY A 128 1.97 2.93 18.01
N ILE A 129 1.10 3.89 17.67
CA ILE A 129 0.69 4.99 18.55
C ILE A 129 -0.20 4.44 19.67
N ASP A 130 0.16 4.73 20.92
CA ASP A 130 -0.50 4.17 22.10
C ASP A 130 -2.02 4.41 22.14
N SER A 131 -2.46 5.65 21.96
CA SER A 131 -3.90 5.99 21.98
C SER A 131 -4.70 5.30 20.87
N VAL A 132 -4.06 4.99 19.73
CA VAL A 132 -4.66 4.24 18.64
C VAL A 132 -4.82 2.77 19.03
N ARG A 133 -3.79 2.14 19.61
CA ARG A 133 -3.88 0.75 20.12
C ARG A 133 -4.99 0.63 21.16
N GLN A 134 -5.07 1.58 22.10
CA GLN A 134 -6.15 1.62 23.07
C GLN A 134 -7.55 1.77 22.44
N ASP A 135 -7.68 2.55 21.37
CA ASP A 135 -8.95 2.69 20.64
C ASP A 135 -9.34 1.41 19.91
N VAL A 136 -8.37 0.73 19.29
CA VAL A 136 -8.56 -0.57 18.63
C VAL A 136 -9.01 -1.62 19.65
N ALA A 137 -8.32 -1.73 20.78
CA ALA A 137 -8.69 -2.64 21.85
C ALA A 137 -10.12 -2.38 22.35
N ARG A 138 -10.46 -1.12 22.67
CA ARG A 138 -11.84 -0.75 23.06
C ARG A 138 -12.87 -1.01 21.97
N TYR A 139 -12.51 -0.86 20.69
CA TYR A 139 -13.40 -1.18 19.59
C TYR A 139 -13.68 -2.69 19.53
N ILE A 140 -12.63 -3.51 19.63
CA ILE A 140 -12.73 -4.98 19.64
C ILE A 140 -13.61 -5.43 20.83
N GLU A 141 -13.33 -4.92 22.03
CA GLU A 141 -14.12 -5.24 23.23
C GLU A 141 -15.61 -4.91 23.04
N ARG A 142 -15.93 -3.72 22.51
CA ARG A 142 -17.34 -3.34 22.23
C ARG A 142 -17.97 -4.21 21.14
N ARG A 143 -17.23 -4.51 20.07
CA ARG A 143 -17.71 -5.37 18.97
C ARG A 143 -18.01 -6.77 19.47
N ASP A 144 -17.19 -7.28 20.40
CA ASP A 144 -17.24 -8.65 20.90
C ASP A 144 -18.07 -8.79 22.19
N GLY A 145 -18.92 -7.82 22.49
CA GLY A 145 -19.90 -7.92 23.58
C GLY A 145 -19.31 -7.79 25.00
N GLY A 146 -18.18 -7.08 25.14
CA GLY A 146 -17.51 -6.84 26.43
C GLY A 146 -16.41 -7.86 26.75
N VAL A 147 -16.03 -8.72 25.81
CA VAL A 147 -14.84 -9.58 25.98
C VAL A 147 -13.60 -8.69 26.01
N PRO A 148 -12.81 -8.69 27.11
CA PRO A 148 -11.68 -7.78 27.26
C PRO A 148 -10.65 -7.93 26.14
N CYS A 149 -10.10 -6.80 25.68
CA CYS A 149 -9.02 -6.76 24.71
C CYS A 149 -7.88 -5.90 25.28
N ASP A 150 -6.68 -6.46 25.34
CA ASP A 150 -5.49 -5.77 25.84
C ASP A 150 -4.83 -4.96 24.72
N PRO A 151 -4.64 -3.63 24.87
CA PRO A 151 -3.90 -2.80 23.92
C PRO A 151 -2.49 -3.29 23.57
N ASP A 152 -1.83 -4.04 24.45
CA ASP A 152 -0.48 -4.57 24.23
C ASP A 152 -0.46 -5.82 23.33
N ASN A 153 -1.63 -6.40 23.04
CA ASN A 153 -1.83 -7.50 22.09
C ASN A 153 -2.33 -7.02 20.70
N ILE A 154 -2.41 -5.70 20.49
CA ILE A 154 -2.75 -5.10 19.20
C ILE A 154 -1.54 -5.07 18.28
#